data_AF-A0A1H1MPJ1-F1
#
_entry.id   AF-A0A1H1MPJ1-F1
#
_cell.length_a   1.000
_cell.length_b   1.000
_cell.length_c   1.000
_cell.angle_alpha   90.00
_cell.angle_beta   90.00
_cell.angle_gamma   90.00
#
_symmetry.space_group_name_H-M   'P 1'
#
loop_
_entity.id
_entity.type
_entity.pdbx_description
1 polymer ?
#
loop_
_entity_poly.entity_id
_entity_poly.type
_entity_poly.pdbx_seq_one_letter_code
_entity_poly.pdbx_strand_id
1 'polypeptide(L)'
;MKNFAYILSFVFISFLFTPSVIALVDRTVDISIAYSVNEEESSSKNQITFEYNIEELDSNYESIHFLQLRKLDGHYYKENLYNVFLSVTSPPPKKA
;
A
#
# COMPACT_ATOMS: atom_id res chain seq x y z
N MET A 1 -46.46 6.89 -4.04
CA MET A 1 -45.27 6.43 -4.81
C MET A 1 -44.26 7.55 -5.09
N LYS A 2 -44.69 8.77 -5.48
CA LYS A 2 -43.76 9.88 -5.79
C LYS A 2 -42.89 10.32 -4.60
N ASN A 3 -43.47 10.43 -3.40
CA ASN A 3 -42.73 10.82 -2.19
C ASN A 3 -41.65 9.79 -1.80
N PHE A 4 -41.97 8.49 -1.95
CA PHE A 4 -41.01 7.42 -1.74
C PHE A 4 -39.85 7.50 -2.74
N ALA A 5 -40.16 7.77 -4.02
CA ALA A 5 -39.14 7.97 -5.03
C ALA A 5 -38.23 9.18 -4.73
N TYR A 6 -38.78 10.29 -4.23
CA TYR A 6 -37.98 11.44 -3.81
C TYR A 6 -37.04 11.11 -2.63
N ILE A 7 -37.54 10.36 -1.64
CA ILE A 7 -36.72 9.93 -0.50
C ILE A 7 -35.59 9.00 -0.96
N LEU A 8 -35.92 7.99 -1.78
CA LEU A 8 -34.93 7.06 -2.31
C LEU A 8 -33.89 7.80 -3.16
N SER A 9 -34.34 8.70 -4.03
CA SER A 9 -33.47 9.48 -4.90
C SER A 9 -32.54 10.40 -4.09
N PHE A 10 -33.04 11.03 -3.02
CA PHE A 10 -32.22 11.82 -2.12
C PHE A 10 -31.14 10.99 -1.43
N VAL A 11 -31.51 9.82 -0.88
CA VAL A 11 -30.55 8.91 -0.24
C VAL A 11 -29.48 8.45 -1.24
N PHE A 12 -29.88 8.10 -2.46
CA PHE A 12 -28.99 7.62 -3.49
C PHE A 12 -27.99 8.69 -3.95
N ILE A 13 -28.48 9.92 -4.17
CA ILE A 13 -27.64 11.06 -4.56
C ILE A 13 -26.65 11.41 -3.43
N SER A 14 -27.13 11.42 -2.18
CA SER A 14 -26.28 11.68 -1.02
C SER A 14 -25.16 10.64 -0.90
N PHE A 15 -25.49 9.36 -1.06
CA PHE A 15 -24.52 8.27 -0.99
C PHE A 15 -23.43 8.36 -2.07
N LEU A 16 -23.80 8.75 -3.30
CA LEU A 16 -22.84 8.96 -4.39
C LEU A 16 -21.98 10.20 -4.21
N PHE A 17 -22.56 11.29 -3.70
CA PHE A 17 -21.88 12.59 -3.62
C PHE A 17 -20.96 12.72 -2.40
N THR A 18 -21.30 12.07 -1.30
CA THR A 18 -20.60 12.20 -0.01
C THR A 18 -19.09 11.91 -0.08
N PRO A 19 -18.61 10.80 -0.68
CA PRO A 19 -17.17 10.51 -0.75
C PRO A 19 -16.40 11.56 -1.54
N SER A 20 -17.01 12.09 -2.61
CA SER A 20 -16.41 13.12 -3.46
C SER A 20 -16.29 14.47 -2.77
N VAL A 21 -17.29 14.85 -1.97
CA VAL A 21 -17.22 16.09 -1.16
C VAL A 21 -16.15 15.97 -0.09
N ILE A 22 -16.12 14.85 0.63
CA ILE A 22 -15.15 14.61 1.70
C ILE A 22 -13.72 14.68 1.14
N ALA A 23 -13.46 14.03 0.01
CA ALA A 23 -12.16 14.06 -0.65
C ALA A 23 -11.74 15.47 -1.15
N LEU A 24 -12.72 16.34 -1.43
CA LEU A 24 -12.47 17.73 -1.84
C LEU A 24 -12.15 18.62 -0.64
N VAL A 25 -12.83 18.43 0.49
CA VAL A 25 -12.62 19.19 1.73
C VAL A 25 -11.29 18.81 2.40
N ASP A 26 -11.01 17.51 2.49
CA ASP A 26 -9.81 17.00 3.14
C ASP A 26 -9.23 15.79 2.41
N ARG A 27 -8.02 15.96 1.89
CA ARG A 27 -7.28 14.92 1.16
C ARG A 27 -6.64 13.87 2.06
N THR A 28 -6.63 14.10 3.37
CA THR A 28 -6.04 13.17 4.34
C THR A 28 -7.05 12.13 4.84
N VAL A 29 -8.34 12.35 4.59
CA VAL A 29 -9.40 11.43 4.97
C VAL A 29 -9.40 10.22 4.04
N ASP A 30 -9.35 9.03 4.64
CA ASP A 30 -9.38 7.78 3.90
C ASP A 30 -10.80 7.48 3.40
N ILE A 31 -10.98 7.63 2.09
CA ILE A 31 -12.24 7.33 1.37
C ILE A 31 -12.23 5.93 0.74
N SER A 32 -11.15 5.15 0.88
CA SER A 32 -11.02 3.83 0.24
C SER A 32 -12.15 2.88 0.63
N ILE A 33 -12.63 2.98 1.87
CA ILE A 33 -13.74 2.19 2.41
C ILE A 33 -15.06 2.42 1.66
N ALA A 34 -15.29 3.63 1.16
CA ALA A 34 -16.52 3.95 0.43
C ALA A 34 -16.52 3.32 -0.98
N TYR A 35 -15.34 3.08 -1.55
CA TYR A 35 -15.17 2.46 -2.86
C TYR A 35 -14.95 0.95 -2.78
N SER A 36 -14.35 0.44 -1.69
CA SER A 36 -14.05 -0.99 -1.51
C SER A 36 -15.30 -1.86 -1.32
N VAL A 37 -16.40 -1.29 -0.81
CA VAL A 37 -17.66 -2.03 -0.57
C VAL A 37 -18.35 -2.45 -1.89
N ASN A 38 -18.05 -1.76 -2.99
CA ASN A 38 -18.63 -2.04 -4.31
C ASN A 38 -17.68 -2.83 -5.24
N GLU A 39 -16.49 -3.23 -4.77
CA GLU A 39 -15.62 -4.14 -5.52
C GLU A 39 -16.12 -5.58 -5.37
N GLU A 40 -16.92 -5.99 -6.35
CA GLU A 40 -17.53 -7.33 -6.47
C GLU A 40 -16.49 -8.47 -6.67
N GLU A 41 -15.19 -8.16 -6.76
CA GLU A 41 -14.12 -9.12 -7.09
C GLU A 41 -13.53 -9.88 -5.88
N SER A 42 -13.99 -9.61 -4.67
CA SER A 42 -13.23 -9.93 -3.45
C SER A 42 -13.79 -11.03 -2.55
N SER A 43 -14.76 -11.84 -2.98
CA SER A 43 -15.31 -12.91 -2.11
C SER A 43 -14.29 -13.99 -1.71
N SER A 44 -13.21 -14.19 -2.48
CA SER A 44 -12.12 -15.11 -2.13
C SER A 44 -10.83 -14.41 -1.67
N LYS A 45 -10.72 -13.09 -1.88
CA LYS A 45 -9.51 -12.29 -1.60
C LYS A 45 -9.61 -11.47 -0.31
N ASN A 46 -10.82 -11.24 0.20
CA ASN A 46 -11.09 -10.58 1.48
C ASN A 46 -11.23 -11.56 2.65
N GLN A 47 -10.62 -12.75 2.57
CA GLN A 47 -10.35 -13.50 3.78
C GLN A 47 -9.26 -12.73 4.54
N ILE A 48 -9.68 -11.97 5.54
CA ILE A 48 -8.79 -11.30 6.49
C ILE A 48 -8.14 -12.41 7.32
N THR A 49 -7.13 -13.06 6.77
CA THR A 49 -6.23 -13.94 7.50
C THR A 49 -5.39 -13.01 8.35
N PHE A 50 -5.74 -12.89 9.64
CA PHE A 50 -4.88 -12.24 10.62
C PHE A 50 -3.64 -13.13 10.82
N GLU A 51 -2.68 -13.00 9.92
CA GLU A 51 -1.38 -13.64 10.03
C GLU A 51 -0.48 -12.73 10.87
N TYR A 52 -0.29 -13.09 12.13
CA TYR A 52 0.67 -12.42 12.99
C TYR A 52 1.95 -13.24 13.00
N ASN A 53 2.98 -12.74 12.30
CA ASN A 53 4.33 -13.27 12.43
C ASN A 53 4.93 -12.71 13.72
N ILE A 54 5.05 -13.57 14.74
CA ILE A 54 5.90 -13.31 15.88
C ILE A 54 7.33 -13.50 15.39
N GLU A 55 7.95 -12.43 14.90
CA GLU A 55 9.38 -12.47 14.64
C GLU A 55 10.09 -12.59 15.99
N GLU A 56 10.97 -13.60 16.06
CA GLU A 56 11.87 -13.75 17.19
C GLU A 56 12.71 -12.48 17.27
N LEU A 57 12.74 -11.85 18.45
CA LEU A 57 13.40 -10.56 18.64
C LEU A 57 14.91 -10.77 18.68
N ASP A 58 15.51 -11.10 17.54
CA ASP A 58 16.96 -11.23 17.43
C ASP A 58 17.58 -9.85 17.60
N SER A 59 18.50 -9.75 18.56
CA SER A 59 19.17 -8.50 18.85
C SER A 59 20.01 -8.08 17.64
N ASN A 60 19.59 -7.03 16.93
CA ASN A 60 20.37 -6.38 15.87
C ASN A 60 21.56 -5.56 16.41
N TYR A 61 22.01 -5.85 17.63
CA TYR A 61 23.08 -5.11 18.29
C TYR A 61 24.40 -5.24 17.53
N GLU A 62 24.78 -6.46 17.13
CA GLU A 62 26.05 -6.71 16.42
C GLU A 62 26.11 -6.01 15.06
N SER A 63 25.00 -6.01 14.32
CA SER A 63 24.91 -5.37 13.02
C SER A 63 24.96 -3.84 13.14
N ILE A 64 24.26 -3.26 14.12
CA ILE A 64 24.30 -1.82 14.41
C ILE A 64 25.69 -1.41 14.92
N HIS A 65 26.29 -2.20 15.81
CA HIS A 65 27.61 -1.94 16.37
C HIS A 65 28.71 -1.98 15.30
N PHE A 66 28.64 -2.96 14.39
CA PHE A 66 29.53 -3.05 13.23
C PHE A 66 29.45 -1.79 12.33
N LEU A 67 28.26 -1.28 12.05
CA LEU A 67 28.08 -0.07 11.24
C LEU A 67 28.59 1.19 11.95
N GLN A 68 28.46 1.26 13.28
CA GLN A 68 28.99 2.37 14.08
C GLN A 68 30.53 2.37 14.10
N LEU A 69 31.16 1.20 14.18
CA LEU A 69 32.62 1.05 14.11
C LEU A 69 33.19 1.50 12.76
N ARG A 70 32.41 1.37 11.67
CA ARG A 70 32.86 1.65 10.30
C ARG A 70 32.84 3.13 9.91
N LYS A 71 32.45 4.05 10.80
CA LYS A 71 32.26 5.48 10.51
C LYS A 71 33.53 6.33 10.34
N LEU A 72 34.72 5.73 10.14
CA LEU A 72 35.97 6.48 10.04
C LEU A 72 36.78 6.31 8.75
N ASP A 73 36.39 5.42 7.84
CA ASP A 73 37.05 5.36 6.53
C ASP A 73 36.19 6.10 5.51
N GLY A 74 36.64 7.28 5.12
CA GLY A 74 36.00 8.16 4.15
C GLY A 74 35.47 7.35 2.95
N HIS A 75 34.17 7.49 2.71
CA HIS A 75 33.51 6.81 1.60
C HIS A 75 34.01 7.40 0.28
N TYR A 76 35.01 6.76 -0.34
CA TYR A 76 35.34 6.99 -1.73
C TYR A 76 34.32 6.24 -2.58
N TYR A 77 33.27 6.93 -3.01
CA TYR A 77 32.42 6.43 -4.09
C TYR A 77 33.23 6.48 -5.38
N LYS A 78 33.76 5.33 -5.80
CA LYS A 78 34.13 5.17 -7.20
C LYS A 78 32.80 5.15 -7.96
N GLU A 79 32.53 6.20 -8.73
CA GLU A 79 31.43 6.21 -9.69
C GLU A 79 31.65 5.08 -10.69
N ASN A 80 31.18 3.89 -10.34
CA ASN A 80 31.02 2.83 -11.31
C ASN A 80 29.81 3.25 -12.13
N LEU A 81 30.05 3.70 -13.36
CA LEU A 81 29.01 3.88 -14.38
C LEU A 81 28.35 2.51 -14.61
N TYR A 82 27.30 2.22 -13.84
CA TYR A 82 26.51 1.01 -14.03
C TYR A 82 25.78 1.16 -15.37
N ASN A 83 25.95 0.19 -16.26
CA ASN A 83 25.07 0.08 -17.42
C ASN A 83 23.68 -0.30 -16.90
N VAL A 84 22.80 0.69 -16.79
CA VAL A 84 21.40 0.49 -16.45
C VAL A 84 20.72 -0.16 -17.65
N PHE A 85 20.42 -1.45 -17.55
CA PHE A 85 19.60 -2.13 -18.53
C PHE A 85 18.13 -1.84 -18.24
N LEU A 86 17.49 -1.02 -19.10
CA LEU A 86 16.07 -0.63 -18.96
C LEU A 86 15.09 -1.81 -19.11
N SER A 87 15.54 -2.95 -19.60
CA SER A 87 14.69 -4.12 -19.83
C SER A 87 15.34 -5.37 -19.29
N VAL A 88 14.62 -6.08 -18.43
CA VAL A 88 14.95 -7.43 -18.00
C VAL A 88 14.64 -8.37 -19.18
N THR A 89 15.68 -8.80 -19.91
CA THR A 89 15.54 -9.61 -21.14
C THR A 89 15.22 -11.08 -20.88
N SER A 90 15.30 -11.55 -19.64
CA SER A 90 15.06 -12.95 -19.31
C SER A 90 14.14 -13.08 -18.10
N PRO A 91 13.11 -13.94 -18.17
CA PRO A 91 12.29 -14.23 -17.00
C PRO A 91 13.15 -14.84 -15.88
N PRO A 92 12.78 -14.64 -14.61
CA PRO A 92 13.47 -15.27 -13.50
C PRO A 92 13.41 -16.81 -13.63
N PRO A 93 14.46 -17.52 -13.18
CA PRO A 93 14.51 -18.97 -13.26
C PRO A 93 13.34 -19.59 -12.49
N LYS A 94 12.69 -20.60 -13.08
CA LYS A 94 11.68 -21.38 -12.39
C LYS A 94 12.37 -22.18 -11.29
N LYS A 95 11.83 -22.13 -10.07
CA LYS A 95 12.30 -22.95 -8.95
C LYS A 95 12.22 -24.43 -9.37
N ALA A 96 13.31 -25.16 -9.15
CA ALA A 96 13.41 -26.60 -9.35
C ALA A 96 12.61 -27.36 -8.27
#